data_AF-A0A755VC69-F1
#
_entry.id   AF-A0A755VC69-F1
#
_cell.length_a   1.000
_cell.length_b   1.000
_cell.length_c   1.000
_cell.angle_alpha   90.00
_cell.angle_beta   90.00
_cell.angle_gamma   90.00
#
_symmetry.space_group_name_H-M   'P 1'
#
loop_
_entity.id
_entity.type
_entity.pdbx_description
1 polymer ?
#
loop_
_entity_poly.entity_id
_entity_poly.type
_entity_poly.pdbx_seq_one_letter_code
_entity_poly.pdbx_strand_id
1 'polypeptide(L)'
;MATPNKNAKSQLTTVRVPHDVMESMEEVKQAGESNAGFIVTAMRGEVARRQATATGPESLQLELNRALETLAKIEEIGERAGTDIRAIVDIAHAELEARQRKKSKDNPDQ
;
A
#
# COMPACT_ATOMS: atom_id res chain seq x y z
N MET A 1 -16.42 -31.64 4.49
CA MET A 1 -17.68 -32.02 3.79
C MET A 1 -18.46 -30.77 3.47
N ALA A 2 -18.95 -30.61 2.23
CA ALA A 2 -19.91 -29.57 1.88
C ALA A 2 -21.28 -29.95 2.45
N THR A 3 -21.95 -29.00 3.09
CA THR A 3 -23.35 -29.13 3.50
C THR A 3 -24.20 -28.21 2.61
N PRO A 4 -25.52 -28.38 2.51
CA PRO A 4 -26.37 -27.48 1.72
C PRO A 4 -26.17 -26.00 2.05
N ASN A 5 -25.80 -25.70 3.31
CA ASN A 5 -25.62 -24.35 3.81
C ASN A 5 -24.15 -23.89 3.85
N LYS A 6 -23.16 -24.72 3.48
CA LYS A 6 -21.74 -24.34 3.53
C LYS A 6 -20.92 -25.06 2.46
N ASN A 7 -20.24 -24.28 1.61
CA ASN A 7 -19.27 -24.75 0.64
C ASN A 7 -17.93 -24.00 0.79
N ALA A 8 -16.97 -24.29 -0.08
CA ALA A 8 -15.63 -23.70 -0.02
C ALA A 8 -15.59 -22.17 -0.25
N LYS A 9 -16.63 -21.59 -0.85
CA LYS A 9 -16.71 -20.18 -1.22
C LYS A 9 -17.71 -19.38 -0.38
N SER A 10 -18.75 -20.01 0.18
CA SER A 10 -19.84 -19.31 0.88
C SER A 10 -20.53 -20.16 1.94
N GLN A 11 -21.16 -19.48 2.90
CA GLN A 11 -22.03 -20.07 3.92
C GLN A 11 -23.37 -19.33 3.92
N LEU A 12 -24.48 -20.07 3.86
CA LEU A 12 -25.83 -19.55 4.01
C LEU A 12 -26.14 -19.37 5.50
N THR A 13 -26.62 -18.19 5.88
CA THR A 13 -27.09 -17.87 7.23
C THR A 13 -28.44 -17.18 7.14
N THR A 14 -29.43 -17.67 7.90
CA THR A 14 -30.80 -17.12 7.88
C THR A 14 -31.10 -16.46 9.22
N VAL A 15 -31.43 -15.17 9.19
CA VAL A 15 -31.84 -14.38 10.34
C VAL A 15 -33.03 -13.51 9.97
N ARG A 16 -33.90 -13.20 10.93
CA ARG A 16 -34.96 -12.19 10.74
C ARG A 16 -34.37 -10.82 11.00
N VAL A 17 -34.52 -9.91 10.04
CA VAL A 17 -34.12 -8.50 10.17
C VAL A 17 -35.38 -7.67 10.44
N PRO A 18 -35.41 -6.83 11.48
CA PRO A 18 -36.53 -5.92 11.74
C PRO A 18 -36.87 -5.02 10.55
N HIS A 19 -38.15 -4.63 10.43
CA HIS A 19 -38.64 -3.84 9.30
C HIS A 19 -37.98 -2.46 9.21
N ASP A 20 -37.84 -1.77 10.34
CA ASP A 20 -37.16 -0.48 10.46
C ASP A 20 -35.71 -0.54 9.96
N VAL A 21 -35.00 -1.64 10.25
CA VAL A 21 -33.63 -1.87 9.76
C VAL A 21 -33.60 -2.14 8.26
N MET A 22 -34.58 -2.88 7.73
CA MET A 22 -34.71 -3.14 6.30
C MET A 22 -35.03 -1.85 5.53
N GLU A 23 -35.94 -1.01 6.05
CA GLU A 23 -36.29 0.29 5.49
C GLU A 23 -35.06 1.22 5.48
N SER A 24 -34.37 1.33 6.61
CA SER A 24 -33.14 2.13 6.73
C SER A 24 -32.06 1.70 5.73
N MET A 25 -31.93 0.39 5.46
CA MET A 25 -31.01 -0.12 4.44
C MET A 25 -31.40 0.37 3.04
N GLU A 26 -32.67 0.29 2.68
CA GLU A 26 -33.14 0.69 1.35
C GLU A 26 -32.97 2.21 1.11
N GLU A 27 -33.08 3.03 2.16
CA GLU A 27 -32.85 4.48 2.09
C GLU A 27 -31.40 4.86 1.75
N VAL A 28 -30.43 4.07 2.21
CA VAL A 28 -28.99 4.38 2.06
C VAL A 28 -28.29 3.57 0.98
N LYS A 29 -28.99 2.60 0.37
CA LYS A 29 -28.45 1.76 -0.71
C LYS A 29 -28.07 2.59 -1.93
N GLN A 30 -26.94 2.24 -2.53
CA GLN A 30 -26.49 2.91 -3.75
C GLN A 30 -27.27 2.42 -4.98
N ALA A 31 -27.34 3.26 -6.01
CA ALA A 31 -28.00 2.90 -7.26
C ALA A 31 -27.35 1.64 -7.88
N GLY A 32 -28.17 0.62 -8.14
CA GLY A 32 -27.71 -0.67 -8.67
C GLY A 32 -27.11 -1.63 -7.63
N GLU A 33 -27.09 -1.26 -6.34
CA GLU A 33 -26.62 -2.14 -5.27
C GLU A 33 -27.66 -3.20 -4.91
N SER A 34 -27.24 -4.47 -4.85
CA SER A 34 -28.09 -5.57 -4.39
C SER A 34 -28.12 -5.64 -2.86
N ASN A 35 -29.21 -6.15 -2.28
CA ASN A 35 -29.32 -6.35 -0.82
C ASN A 35 -28.20 -7.26 -0.30
N ALA A 36 -27.84 -8.30 -1.07
CA ALA A 36 -26.71 -9.17 -0.74
C ALA A 36 -25.38 -8.40 -0.74
N GLY A 37 -25.16 -7.53 -1.74
CA GLY A 37 -23.98 -6.66 -1.82
C GLY A 37 -23.86 -5.72 -0.63
N PHE A 38 -24.97 -5.07 -0.27
CA PHE A 38 -25.04 -4.20 0.90
C PHE A 38 -24.71 -4.95 2.19
N ILE A 39 -25.37 -6.09 2.43
CA ILE A 39 -25.21 -6.89 3.65
C ILE A 39 -23.77 -7.41 3.78
N VAL A 40 -23.19 -7.93 2.70
CA VAL A 40 -21.80 -8.41 2.70
C VAL A 40 -20.83 -7.27 3.01
N THR A 41 -21.04 -6.09 2.43
CA THR A 41 -20.21 -4.90 2.68
C THR A 41 -20.33 -4.45 4.13
N ALA A 42 -21.55 -4.37 4.67
CA ALA A 42 -21.80 -4.01 6.06
C ALA A 42 -21.14 -5.00 7.03
N MET A 43 -21.25 -6.30 6.78
CA MET A 43 -20.61 -7.34 7.59
C MET A 43 -19.08 -7.23 7.57
N ARG A 44 -18.47 -6.99 6.40
CA ARG A 44 -17.02 -6.78 6.28
C ARG A 44 -16.57 -5.55 7.07
N GLY A 45 -17.31 -4.45 6.96
CA GLY A 45 -17.05 -3.22 7.72
C GLY A 45 -17.09 -3.44 9.23
N GLU A 46 -18.09 -4.18 9.73
CA GLU A 46 -18.20 -4.49 11.16
C GLU A 46 -17.07 -5.41 11.66
N VAL A 47 -16.67 -6.40 10.87
CA VAL A 47 -15.51 -7.25 11.20
C VAL A 47 -14.25 -6.41 11.31
N ALA A 48 -13.98 -5.53 10.33
CA ALA A 48 -12.82 -4.65 10.35
C ALA A 48 -12.84 -3.70 11.56
N ARG A 49 -13.99 -3.11 11.89
CA ARG A 49 -14.14 -2.26 13.10
C ARG A 49 -13.80 -3.04 14.36
N ARG A 50 -14.35 -4.24 14.54
CA ARG A 50 -14.09 -5.06 15.74
C ARG A 50 -12.65 -5.54 15.80
N GLN A 51 -12.05 -5.85 14.65
CA GLN A 51 -10.62 -6.16 14.59
C GLN A 51 -9.82 -4.95 15.03
N ALA A 52 -10.02 -3.76 14.47
CA ALA A 52 -9.33 -2.54 14.88
C ALA A 52 -9.48 -2.23 16.38
N THR A 53 -10.68 -2.41 16.95
CA THR A 53 -10.90 -2.25 18.40
C THR A 53 -10.20 -3.33 19.22
N ALA A 54 -10.17 -4.58 18.74
CA ALA A 54 -9.49 -5.69 19.41
C ALA A 54 -7.97 -5.56 19.37
N THR A 55 -7.41 -5.00 18.30
CA THR A 55 -5.99 -4.65 18.22
C THR A 55 -5.68 -3.39 19.04
N GLY A 56 -6.68 -2.56 19.34
CA GLY A 56 -6.59 -1.39 20.22
C GLY A 56 -5.86 -0.19 19.58
N PRO A 57 -6.08 1.04 20.07
CA PRO A 57 -5.41 2.25 19.55
C PRO A 57 -3.88 2.13 19.56
N GLU A 58 -3.34 1.41 20.53
CA GLU A 58 -1.90 1.18 20.69
C GLU A 58 -1.30 0.37 19.53
N SER A 59 -2.03 -0.61 18.97
CA SER A 59 -1.53 -1.35 17.81
C SER A 59 -1.54 -0.51 16.53
N LEU A 60 -2.54 0.34 16.33
CA LEU A 60 -2.61 1.25 15.18
C LEU A 60 -1.51 2.31 15.27
N GLN A 61 -1.25 2.83 16.48
CA GLN A 61 -0.12 3.71 16.74
C GLN A 61 1.22 2.98 16.51
N LEU A 62 1.34 1.72 16.92
CA LEU A 62 2.54 0.91 16.68
C LEU A 62 2.76 0.66 15.18
N GLU A 63 1.72 0.34 14.42
CA GLU A 63 1.79 0.16 12.96
C GLU A 63 2.17 1.47 12.25
N LEU A 64 1.59 2.59 12.68
CA LEU A 64 1.93 3.90 12.14
C LEU A 64 3.39 4.29 12.46
N ASN A 65 3.85 4.06 13.68
CA ASN A 65 5.23 4.32 14.08
C ASN A 65 6.20 3.46 13.26
N ARG A 66 5.88 2.19 13.02
CA ARG A 66 6.68 1.31 12.13
C ARG A 66 6.71 1.80 10.69
N ALA A 67 5.59 2.31 10.18
CA ALA A 67 5.55 2.90 8.84
C ALA A 67 6.45 4.14 8.76
N LEU A 68 6.42 5.00 9.78
CA LEU A 68 7.29 6.18 9.86
C LEU A 68 8.78 5.80 9.93
N GLU A 69 9.15 4.82 10.77
CA GLU A 69 10.52 4.28 10.83
C GLU A 69 10.97 3.71 9.48
N THR A 70 10.04 3.07 8.75
CA THR A 70 10.32 2.53 7.41
C THR A 70 10.59 3.64 6.41
N LEU A 71 9.82 4.73 6.44
CA LEU A 71 10.03 5.90 5.59
C LEU A 71 11.38 6.57 5.88
N ALA A 72 11.75 6.71 7.16
CA ALA A 72 13.06 7.25 7.55
C ALA A 72 14.23 6.41 7.01
N LYS A 73 14.10 5.07 7.02
CA LYS A 73 15.11 4.18 6.40
C LYS A 73 15.19 4.34 4.88
N ILE A 74 14.06 4.56 4.21
CA ILE A 74 14.03 4.82 2.77
C ILE A 74 14.74 6.14 2.45
N GLU A 75 14.54 7.17 3.27
CA GLU A 75 15.25 8.45 3.15
C GLU A 75 16.76 8.27 3.26
N GLU A 76 17.25 7.58 4.29
CA GLU A 76 18.68 7.29 4.48
C GLU A 76 19.28 6.55 3.26
N ILE A 77 18.58 5.54 2.75
CA ILE A 77 19.01 4.81 1.54
C ILE A 77 19.05 5.75 0.33
N GLY A 78 18.06 6.62 0.18
CA GLY A 78 17.98 7.61 -0.90
C GLY A 78 19.12 8.61 -0.87
N GLU A 79 19.47 9.14 0.31
CA GLU A 79 20.61 10.05 0.49
C GLU A 79 21.92 9.38 0.08
N ARG A 80 22.15 8.14 0.54
CA ARG A 80 23.34 7.36 0.20
C ARG A 80 23.41 7.05 -1.29
N ALA A 81 22.30 6.63 -1.89
CA ALA A 81 22.26 6.41 -3.34
C ALA A 81 22.59 7.70 -4.10
N GLY A 82 22.09 8.85 -3.63
CA GLY A 82 22.39 10.16 -4.22
C GLY A 82 23.85 10.60 -4.07
N THR A 83 24.54 10.22 -2.99
CA THR A 83 25.99 10.46 -2.86
C THR A 83 26.79 9.55 -3.78
N ASP A 84 26.43 8.28 -3.88
CA ASP A 84 27.14 7.30 -4.71
C ASP A 84 27.03 7.67 -6.20
N ILE A 85 25.84 8.11 -6.65
CA ILE A 85 25.63 8.59 -8.02
C ILE A 85 26.52 9.80 -8.33
N ARG A 86 26.60 10.78 -7.41
CA ARG A 86 27.46 11.96 -7.60
C ARG A 86 28.93 11.57 -7.74
N ALA A 87 29.41 10.67 -6.89
CA ALA A 87 30.78 10.17 -6.98
C ALA A 87 31.07 9.48 -8.33
N ILE A 88 30.12 8.69 -8.85
CA ILE A 88 30.26 8.06 -10.17
C ILE A 88 30.34 9.11 -11.29
N VAL A 89 29.49 10.15 -11.23
CA VAL A 89 29.50 11.24 -12.21
C VAL A 89 30.84 11.98 -12.18
N ASP A 90 31.34 12.31 -10.98
CA ASP A 90 32.63 13.01 -10.82
C ASP A 90 33.79 12.19 -11.39
N ILE A 91 33.81 10.87 -11.14
CA ILE A 91 34.81 9.95 -11.71
C ILE A 91 34.72 9.94 -13.24
N ALA A 92 33.51 9.85 -13.80
CA ALA A 92 33.31 9.84 -15.24
C ALA A 92 33.79 11.15 -15.90
N HIS A 93 33.51 12.29 -15.27
CA HIS A 93 33.99 13.60 -15.73
C HIS A 93 35.51 13.69 -15.72
N ALA A 94 36.15 13.29 -14.61
CA ALA A 94 37.60 13.29 -14.49
C ALA A 94 38.28 12.41 -15.56
N GLU A 95 37.73 11.21 -15.81
CA GLU A 95 38.23 10.28 -16.82
C GLU A 95 38.05 10.83 -18.25
N LEU A 96 36.93 11.50 -18.55
CA LEU A 96 36.71 12.17 -19.83
C LEU A 96 37.74 13.29 -20.08
N GLU A 97 37.98 14.15 -19.09
CA GLU A 97 38.99 15.21 -19.20
C GLU A 97 40.40 14.64 -19.41
N ALA A 98 40.76 13.58 -18.67
CA ALA A 98 42.06 12.92 -18.80
C ALA A 98 42.26 12.39 -20.23
N ARG A 99 41.23 11.80 -20.84
CA ARG A 99 41.25 11.33 -22.23
C ARG A 99 41.37 12.47 -23.23
N GLN A 100 40.65 13.57 -23.02
CA GLN A 100 40.76 14.75 -23.90
C GLN A 100 42.16 15.34 -23.87
N ARG A 101 42.76 15.52 -22.67
CA ARG A 101 44.14 16.00 -22.51
C ARG A 101 45.13 15.07 -23.20
N LYS A 102 45.00 13.76 -23.02
CA LYS A 102 45.88 12.78 -23.68
C LYS A 102 45.76 12.85 -25.21
N LYS A 103 44.53 12.95 -25.74
CA LYS A 103 44.27 13.07 -27.17
C LYS A 103 44.85 14.36 -27.78
N SER A 104 44.79 15.48 -27.05
CA SER A 104 45.42 16.75 -27.49
C SER A 104 46.95 16.71 -27.46
N LYS A 105 47.54 15.93 -26.54
CA LYS A 105 48.99 15.78 -26.43
C LYS A 105 49.58 14.86 -27.52
N ASP A 106 48.82 13.85 -27.93
CA ASP A 106 49.22 12.91 -28.99
C ASP A 106 49.04 13.48 -30.42
N ASN A 107 48.39 14.64 -30.59
CA ASN A 107 48.15 15.26 -31.91
C ASN A 107 48.31 16.80 -31.88
N PRO A 108 49.55 17.32 -31.78
CA PRO A 108 49.80 18.75 -31.53
C PRO A 108 49.67 19.68 -32.75
N ASP A 109 49.60 19.15 -33.99
CA ASP A 109 49.69 19.93 -35.24
C ASP A 109 48.42 19.83 -36.15
N GLN A 110 47.23 19.65 -35.57
CA GLN A 110 45.94 19.90 -36.26
C GLN A 110 45.22 21.11 -35.66
#